data_AF-A0A973CG49-F1
#
_entry.id   AF-A0A973CG49-F1
#
_cell.length_a   1.000
_cell.length_b   1.000
_cell.length_c   1.000
_cell.angle_alpha   90.00
_cell.angle_beta   90.00
_cell.angle_gamma   90.00
#
_symmetry.space_group_name_H-M   'P 1'
#
loop_
_entity.id
_entity.type
_entity.pdbx_description
1 polymer ?
#
loop_
_entity_poly.entity_id
_entity_poly.type
_entity_poly.pdbx_seq_one_letter_code
_entity_poly.pdbx_strand_id
1 'polypeptide(L)'
;MTQQTLAAPVAKNDMNKFIIDTKVTPIYPVRYAYANFFEEELSEASEPPTLSTLLDLDASDNSGYIKESKGYLVRLLREGWVYIREEDDAANGYFHIFKYEKIQNEDQIVEKFTKYLFKNKNNAQDGLVLDDSTKVKSYPFVFVRKGIKEISIIYTAHELHANVIDNLNSNVNERKLAMQRVDLLADSHEHAVKANADNFKKLIEDYKSRQDRFLRLKESENPDIKDLNLDVLTTESSYELAAEQIAAKLQRKIPYGETARIIALHDPVGRQIEIAEAHAKLSIWEKNFSASNIYPYTIGSIVNDLNKTDDVDMREILDESIAWDKHEKHWGEMNEQYDQFKQRQEQYSALYLDFMCGSELTVGSLSMYFQQLFGSEPLSADDTEAELIKLCSVGADMFMGIVSSAPGKAAMKSIITDAVDNRNNNAYAIKMDVIVKILATPGVELSTYAVKSVDRFFAGLGSLWGEMLSYSDYSVELSKSKINKFNAKALIYTV
;
A
#
# COMPACT_ATOMS: atom_id res chain seq x y z
N MET A 1 1.55 67.17 -19.34
CA MET A 1 1.82 66.32 -18.17
C MET A 1 0.89 65.13 -18.25
N THR A 2 1.42 63.99 -18.65
CA THR A 2 0.68 62.72 -18.72
C THR A 2 1.54 61.70 -18.00
N GLN A 3 1.03 61.22 -16.86
CA GLN A 3 1.70 60.23 -16.02
C GLN A 3 1.82 58.91 -16.80
N GLN A 4 3.05 58.49 -17.05
CA GLN A 4 3.40 57.12 -17.41
C GLN A 4 3.22 56.26 -16.16
N THR A 5 2.23 55.37 -16.19
CA THR A 5 2.16 54.23 -15.28
C THR A 5 3.25 53.23 -15.65
N LEU A 6 4.25 53.10 -14.77
CA LEU A 6 5.26 52.06 -14.80
C LEU A 6 4.58 50.70 -14.61
N ALA A 7 4.39 49.98 -15.72
CA ALA A 7 4.10 48.55 -15.69
C ALA A 7 5.37 47.83 -15.20
N ALA A 8 5.23 47.05 -14.12
CA ALA A 8 6.28 46.18 -13.62
C ALA A 8 6.69 45.17 -14.72
N PRO A 9 7.99 44.85 -14.86
CA PRO A 9 8.43 43.86 -15.84
C PRO A 9 7.96 42.48 -15.42
N VAL A 10 6.90 41.99 -16.06
CA VAL A 10 6.51 40.59 -16.02
C VAL A 10 7.57 39.80 -16.80
N ALA A 11 8.38 39.02 -16.09
CA ALA A 11 9.32 38.10 -16.70
C ALA A 11 8.54 37.01 -17.46
N LYS A 12 8.39 37.18 -18.78
CA LYS A 12 7.99 36.11 -19.68
C LYS A 12 9.15 35.11 -19.78
N ASN A 13 8.92 33.88 -19.36
CA ASN A 13 9.90 32.81 -19.42
C ASN A 13 9.78 32.08 -20.78
N ASP A 14 10.54 32.52 -21.77
CA ASP A 14 10.53 32.03 -23.16
C ASP A 14 11.37 30.75 -23.41
N MET A 15 11.37 29.78 -22.49
CA MET A 15 12.23 28.58 -22.62
C MET A 15 11.53 27.26 -22.25
N ASN A 16 10.43 26.91 -22.93
CA ASN A 16 9.88 25.53 -22.91
C ASN A 16 10.52 24.63 -23.99
N LYS A 17 11.85 24.45 -23.92
CA LYS A 17 12.56 23.35 -24.58
C LYS A 17 13.63 22.81 -23.62
N PHE A 18 13.30 21.74 -22.89
CA PHE A 18 14.29 20.99 -22.13
C PHE A 18 14.82 19.86 -23.01
N ILE A 19 16.03 19.99 -23.55
CA ILE A 19 16.77 18.86 -24.11
C ILE A 19 17.41 18.14 -22.91
N ILE A 20 17.16 16.83 -22.73
CA ILE A 20 17.82 16.05 -21.66
C ILE A 20 19.26 15.74 -22.07
N ASP A 21 20.05 16.79 -21.88
CA ASP A 21 21.48 16.92 -22.04
C ASP A 21 22.04 17.34 -20.67
N THR A 22 22.78 16.45 -19.99
CA THR A 22 23.71 16.68 -18.85
C THR A 22 23.36 17.65 -17.70
N LYS A 23 22.13 18.19 -17.65
CA LYS A 23 21.67 19.29 -16.79
C LYS A 23 20.56 18.88 -15.83
N VAL A 24 20.46 17.59 -15.54
CA VAL A 24 19.46 17.05 -14.60
C VAL A 24 20.16 16.26 -13.50
N THR A 25 19.54 16.22 -12.32
CA THR A 25 19.90 15.28 -11.26
C THR A 25 18.96 14.07 -11.36
N PRO A 26 19.43 12.88 -11.75
CA PRO A 26 18.61 11.68 -11.83
C PRO A 26 18.25 11.15 -10.44
N ILE A 27 17.00 10.72 -10.30
CA ILE A 27 16.43 10.11 -9.11
C ILE A 27 15.78 8.80 -9.54
N TYR A 28 16.12 7.71 -8.86
CA TYR A 28 15.52 6.42 -9.06
C TYR A 28 14.56 6.13 -7.91
N PRO A 29 13.24 6.33 -8.10
CA PRO A 29 12.28 6.17 -7.03
C PRO A 29 11.92 4.67 -6.90
N VAL A 30 11.90 4.22 -5.66
CA VAL A 30 11.49 2.87 -5.23
C VAL A 30 10.49 3.02 -4.09
N ARG A 31 9.88 1.93 -3.61
CA ARG A 31 8.94 1.98 -2.49
C ARG A 31 9.42 1.13 -1.32
N TYR A 32 9.03 1.56 -0.12
CA TYR A 32 8.95 0.66 1.03
C TYR A 32 7.80 -0.31 0.80
N ALA A 33 8.11 -1.59 0.67
CA ALA A 33 7.13 -2.67 0.58
C ALA A 33 7.12 -3.47 1.88
N TYR A 34 5.97 -4.01 2.22
CA TYR A 34 5.75 -4.72 3.46
C TYR A 34 5.82 -6.23 3.24
N ALA A 35 6.60 -6.91 4.07
CA ALA A 35 6.93 -8.33 3.97
C ALA A 35 6.96 -9.02 5.35
N ASN A 36 6.41 -8.37 6.38
CA ASN A 36 6.40 -8.92 7.74
C ASN A 36 5.71 -10.30 7.81
N PHE A 37 4.74 -10.54 6.94
CA PHE A 37 3.93 -11.76 6.89
C PHE A 37 4.66 -13.02 6.39
N PHE A 38 5.97 -12.98 6.17
CA PHE A 38 6.77 -14.17 5.86
C PHE A 38 7.50 -14.79 7.05
N GLU A 39 7.49 -14.13 8.21
CA GLU A 39 8.16 -14.63 9.42
C GLU A 39 7.25 -15.46 10.32
N GLU A 40 7.84 -16.35 11.11
CA GLU A 40 7.10 -17.09 12.14
C GLU A 40 6.48 -16.12 13.18
N GLU A 41 7.22 -15.07 13.56
CA GLU A 41 6.75 -14.01 14.45
C GLU A 41 6.66 -12.67 13.70
N LEU A 42 5.50 -12.02 13.76
CA LEU A 42 5.30 -10.71 13.15
C LEU A 42 5.88 -9.60 14.01
N SER A 43 6.62 -8.69 13.37
CA SER A 43 6.99 -7.40 13.97
C SER A 43 5.75 -6.53 14.20
N GLU A 44 5.80 -5.65 15.20
CA GLU A 44 4.73 -4.68 15.44
C GLU A 44 4.60 -3.66 14.30
N ALA A 45 3.37 -3.15 14.10
CA ALA A 45 3.10 -2.09 13.13
C ALA A 45 3.94 -0.84 13.44
N SER A 46 4.74 -0.42 12.47
CA SER A 46 5.62 0.74 12.61
C SER A 46 5.99 1.35 11.27
N GLU A 47 6.52 2.57 11.29
CA GLU A 47 7.09 3.21 10.11
C GLU A 47 8.41 2.55 9.70
N PRO A 48 8.74 2.56 8.39
CA PRO A 48 9.94 1.89 7.89
C PRO A 48 11.21 2.50 8.50
N PRO A 49 12.27 1.70 8.68
CA PRO A 49 13.56 2.22 9.11
C PRO A 49 14.25 3.02 7.98
N THR A 50 15.37 3.65 8.32
CA THR A 50 16.17 4.40 7.34
C THR A 50 16.69 3.47 6.24
N LEU A 51 16.92 3.99 5.03
CA LEU A 51 17.52 3.22 3.94
C LEU A 51 18.93 2.74 4.27
N SER A 52 19.70 3.50 5.04
CA SER A 52 21.02 3.07 5.50
C SER A 52 20.90 1.83 6.39
N THR A 53 19.92 1.80 7.30
CA THR A 53 19.62 0.60 8.10
C THR A 53 19.32 -0.59 7.20
N LEU A 54 18.40 -0.45 6.23
CA LEU A 54 18.05 -1.54 5.32
C LEU A 54 19.21 -2.02 4.44
N LEU A 55 20.16 -1.12 4.12
CA LEU A 55 21.35 -1.43 3.32
C LEU A 55 22.39 -2.23 4.11
N ASP A 56 22.47 -1.97 5.42
CA ASP A 56 23.40 -2.63 6.33
C ASP A 56 22.89 -4.02 6.78
N LEU A 57 21.60 -4.29 6.62
CA LEU A 57 21.01 -5.60 6.88
C LEU A 57 21.45 -6.63 5.83
N ASP A 58 22.00 -7.74 6.30
CA ASP A 58 22.34 -8.88 5.46
C ASP A 58 21.11 -9.79 5.29
N ALA A 59 20.54 -9.81 4.08
CA ALA A 59 19.40 -10.65 3.75
C ALA A 59 19.74 -12.16 3.75
N SER A 60 21.01 -12.55 3.90
CA SER A 60 21.40 -13.95 4.05
C SER A 60 21.19 -14.51 5.47
N ASP A 61 21.00 -13.63 6.47
CA ASP A 61 20.63 -14.00 7.84
C ASP A 61 19.10 -13.84 8.04
N ASN A 62 18.36 -14.85 7.57
CA ASN A 62 16.89 -14.82 7.52
C ASN A 62 16.23 -14.58 8.89
N SER A 63 16.85 -14.95 10.02
CA SER A 63 16.19 -14.90 11.33
C SER A 63 16.20 -13.52 12.02
N GLY A 64 16.91 -12.53 11.47
CA GLY A 64 17.01 -11.17 12.03
C GLY A 64 16.50 -10.07 11.11
N TYR A 65 16.53 -10.28 9.79
CA TYR A 65 16.28 -9.24 8.79
C TYR A 65 14.92 -8.56 8.97
N ILE A 66 13.82 -9.33 9.06
CA ILE A 66 12.47 -8.73 9.12
C ILE A 66 12.22 -7.98 10.42
N LYS A 67 12.74 -8.50 11.54
CA LYS A 67 12.61 -7.83 12.83
C LYS A 67 13.35 -6.49 12.82
N GLU A 68 14.58 -6.48 12.32
CA GLU A 68 15.40 -5.26 12.24
C GLU A 68 14.91 -4.30 11.14
N SER A 69 14.33 -4.83 10.06
CA SER A 69 13.70 -4.06 8.99
C SER A 69 12.28 -3.58 9.35
N LYS A 70 11.75 -3.99 10.51
CA LYS A 70 10.38 -3.74 10.97
C LYS A 70 9.32 -4.25 9.99
N GLY A 71 9.60 -5.33 9.28
CA GLY A 71 8.70 -5.88 8.28
C GLY A 71 8.77 -5.22 6.92
N TYR A 72 9.74 -4.34 6.67
CA TYR A 72 9.89 -3.66 5.39
C TYR A 72 11.05 -4.21 4.56
N LEU A 73 10.90 -4.11 3.25
CA LEU A 73 11.97 -4.25 2.27
C LEU A 73 11.77 -3.18 1.18
N VAL A 74 12.69 -3.08 0.24
CA VAL A 74 12.58 -2.10 -0.86
C VAL A 74 12.26 -2.82 -2.17
N ARG A 75 11.20 -2.38 -2.86
CA ARG A 75 10.81 -2.88 -4.19
C ARG A 75 10.65 -1.75 -5.19
N LEU A 76 10.54 -2.11 -6.45
CA LEU A 76 10.06 -1.19 -7.49
C LEU A 76 8.70 -0.59 -7.13
N LEU A 77 8.42 0.62 -7.63
CA LEU A 77 7.11 1.24 -7.50
C LEU A 77 6.01 0.34 -8.10
N ARG A 78 4.78 0.51 -7.62
CA ARG A 78 3.58 0.04 -8.32
C ARG A 78 3.18 1.06 -9.37
N GLU A 79 2.35 0.67 -10.33
CA GLU A 79 1.83 1.63 -11.31
C GLU A 79 1.15 2.79 -10.60
N GLY A 80 1.48 4.01 -11.01
CA GLY A 80 1.07 5.20 -10.29
C GLY A 80 1.79 6.45 -10.75
N TRP A 81 1.85 7.44 -9.86
CA TRP A 81 2.34 8.79 -10.16
C TRP A 81 3.37 9.23 -9.13
N VAL A 82 4.37 9.98 -9.60
CA VAL A 82 5.43 10.57 -8.78
C VAL A 82 5.41 12.07 -9.00
N TYR A 83 5.32 12.82 -7.90
CA TYR A 83 5.29 14.29 -7.90
C TYR A 83 6.52 14.81 -7.14
N ILE A 84 7.21 15.80 -7.71
CA ILE A 84 8.45 16.34 -7.15
C ILE A 84 8.42 17.86 -7.18
N ARG A 85 8.60 18.51 -6.03
CA ARG A 85 8.79 19.96 -5.91
C ARG A 85 10.24 20.26 -5.53
N GLU A 86 10.90 21.15 -6.28
CA GLU A 86 12.27 21.60 -5.98
C GLU A 86 12.31 22.68 -4.87
N GLU A 87 12.84 22.38 -3.69
CA GLU A 87 12.68 23.25 -2.52
C GLU A 87 13.70 24.39 -2.42
N ASP A 88 14.81 24.33 -3.16
CA ASP A 88 15.88 25.35 -3.14
C ASP A 88 15.40 26.76 -3.51
N ASP A 89 14.35 26.85 -4.34
CA ASP A 89 13.64 28.10 -4.63
C ASP A 89 12.16 27.91 -4.30
N ALA A 90 11.77 28.39 -3.11
CA ALA A 90 10.40 28.30 -2.64
C ALA A 90 9.39 29.02 -3.56
N ALA A 91 9.83 30.07 -4.29
CA ALA A 91 8.97 30.87 -5.16
C ALA A 91 8.94 30.37 -6.61
N ASN A 92 10.07 29.91 -7.16
CA ASN A 92 10.18 29.53 -8.58
C ASN A 92 10.73 28.12 -8.83
N GLY A 93 10.85 27.29 -7.80
CA GLY A 93 11.24 25.91 -8.00
C GLY A 93 10.18 25.16 -8.83
N TYR A 94 10.64 24.17 -9.58
CA TYR A 94 9.77 23.47 -10.53
C TYR A 94 8.97 22.38 -9.81
N PHE A 95 7.78 22.11 -10.36
CA PHE A 95 6.95 20.97 -9.98
C PHE A 95 6.96 19.97 -11.14
N HIS A 96 7.56 18.81 -10.91
CA HIS A 96 7.70 17.75 -11.90
C HIS A 96 6.70 16.63 -11.63
N ILE A 97 6.04 16.15 -12.69
CA ILE A 97 5.02 15.11 -12.61
C ILE A 97 5.41 13.98 -13.55
N PHE A 98 5.46 12.76 -13.02
CA PHE A 98 5.77 11.56 -13.78
C PHE A 98 4.71 10.48 -13.53
N LYS A 99 4.28 9.81 -14.58
CA LYS A 99 3.52 8.56 -14.48
C LYS A 99 4.50 7.39 -14.61
N TYR A 100 4.42 6.44 -13.68
CA TYR A 100 5.18 5.21 -13.70
C TYR A 100 4.31 4.05 -14.20
N GLU A 101 4.84 3.30 -15.16
CA GLU A 101 4.21 2.12 -15.77
C GLU A 101 5.26 1.01 -15.90
N LYS A 102 4.85 -0.24 -15.72
CA LYS A 102 5.68 -1.43 -15.98
C LYS A 102 5.19 -2.08 -17.26
N ILE A 103 6.04 -2.12 -18.29
CA ILE A 103 5.70 -2.78 -19.56
C ILE A 103 6.44 -4.10 -19.63
N GLN A 104 5.69 -5.19 -19.68
CA GLN A 104 6.24 -6.52 -19.93
C GLN A 104 6.39 -6.73 -21.44
N ASN A 105 7.63 -6.91 -21.90
CA ASN A 105 7.96 -7.25 -23.29
C ASN A 105 8.62 -8.64 -23.33
N GLU A 106 7.95 -9.64 -23.90
CA GLU A 106 8.46 -11.02 -24.06
C GLU A 106 9.05 -11.60 -22.75
N ASP A 107 10.35 -11.38 -22.48
CA ASP A 107 11.07 -11.83 -21.27
C ASP A 107 11.67 -10.69 -20.42
N GLN A 108 11.39 -9.42 -20.73
CA GLN A 108 11.95 -8.25 -20.04
C GLN A 108 10.87 -7.29 -19.56
N ILE A 109 10.93 -6.93 -18.27
CA ILE A 109 10.20 -5.78 -17.75
C ILE A 109 10.98 -4.51 -18.04
N VAL A 110 10.32 -3.57 -18.69
CA VAL A 110 10.83 -2.23 -18.92
C VAL A 110 10.05 -1.24 -18.08
N GLU A 111 10.77 -0.58 -17.18
CA GLU A 111 10.24 0.51 -16.37
C GLU A 111 10.14 1.80 -17.19
N LYS A 112 9.01 2.49 -17.07
CA LYS A 112 8.70 3.66 -17.88
C LYS A 112 8.16 4.80 -17.02
N PHE A 113 8.95 5.87 -16.91
CA PHE A 113 8.56 7.14 -16.33
C PHE A 113 8.21 8.14 -17.45
N THR A 114 6.93 8.43 -17.61
CA THR A 114 6.43 9.39 -18.60
C THR A 114 6.21 10.74 -17.95
N LYS A 115 6.84 11.80 -18.46
CA LYS A 115 6.74 13.15 -17.88
C LYS A 115 5.51 13.89 -18.38
N TYR A 116 4.85 14.61 -17.49
CA TYR A 116 3.67 15.44 -17.77
C TYR A 116 3.91 16.90 -17.41
N LEU A 117 3.22 17.79 -18.11
CA LEU A 117 3.22 19.23 -17.93
C LEU A 117 1.78 19.75 -17.77
N PHE A 118 1.63 20.91 -17.17
CA PHE A 118 0.36 21.64 -17.14
C PHE A 118 -0.07 22.02 -18.55
N LYS A 119 -1.29 21.67 -18.94
CA LYS A 119 -1.85 21.98 -20.27
C LYS A 119 -1.84 23.49 -20.56
N ASN A 120 -2.22 24.29 -19.57
CA ASN A 120 -2.19 25.75 -19.64
C ASN A 120 -0.83 26.38 -19.27
N LYS A 121 0.18 25.54 -18.97
CA LYS A 121 1.54 25.92 -18.54
C LYS A 121 1.63 26.70 -17.22
N ASN A 122 0.52 26.88 -16.51
CA ASN A 122 0.45 27.66 -15.28
C ASN A 122 0.12 26.79 -14.06
N ASN A 123 -0.91 25.95 -14.15
CA ASN A 123 -1.42 25.14 -13.03
C ASN A 123 -2.14 23.87 -13.54
N ALA A 124 -2.61 23.03 -12.63
CA ALA A 124 -3.22 21.75 -12.98
C ALA A 124 -4.69 21.84 -13.43
N GLN A 125 -5.31 23.02 -13.38
CA GLN A 125 -6.76 23.21 -13.59
C GLN A 125 -7.25 22.83 -15.00
N ASP A 126 -6.40 22.98 -16.02
CA ASP A 126 -6.73 22.58 -17.39
C ASP A 126 -6.34 21.11 -17.68
N GLY A 127 -5.86 20.39 -16.67
CA GLY A 127 -5.35 19.04 -16.76
C GLY A 127 -3.88 18.95 -17.19
N LEU A 128 -3.41 17.71 -17.27
CA LEU A 128 -2.04 17.37 -17.62
C LEU A 128 -1.91 16.92 -19.08
N VAL A 129 -0.81 17.28 -19.71
CA VAL A 129 -0.44 16.82 -21.06
C VAL A 129 0.95 16.21 -21.05
N LEU A 130 1.19 15.26 -21.94
CA LEU A 130 2.50 14.63 -22.12
C LEU A 130 3.54 15.69 -22.47
N ASP A 131 4.72 15.59 -21.87
CA ASP A 131 5.88 16.39 -22.25
C ASP A 131 6.42 15.92 -23.61
N ASP A 132 6.03 16.63 -24.67
CA ASP A 132 6.48 16.39 -26.05
C ASP A 132 7.70 17.25 -26.43
N SER A 133 8.30 17.95 -25.46
CA SER A 133 9.44 18.86 -25.72
C SER A 133 10.69 18.11 -26.17
N THR A 134 10.78 16.80 -25.93
CA THR A 134 11.85 15.93 -26.42
C THR A 134 11.33 14.80 -27.31
N LYS A 135 12.22 14.25 -28.13
CA LYS A 135 11.94 13.00 -28.86
C LYS A 135 11.81 11.79 -27.93
N VAL A 136 12.19 11.92 -26.65
CA VAL A 136 12.15 10.85 -25.66
C VAL A 136 10.81 10.93 -24.93
N LYS A 137 9.94 9.96 -25.21
CA LYS A 137 8.59 9.92 -24.61
C LYS A 137 8.57 9.35 -23.19
N SER A 138 9.65 8.71 -22.75
CA SER A 138 9.75 8.09 -21.44
C SER A 138 11.17 7.86 -20.98
N TYR A 139 11.35 7.84 -19.66
CA TYR A 139 12.63 7.73 -18.98
C TYR A 139 12.67 6.48 -18.11
N PRO A 140 13.86 5.92 -17.85
CA PRO A 140 14.02 4.83 -16.87
C PRO A 140 14.15 5.33 -15.42
N PHE A 141 14.02 6.65 -15.20
CA PHE A 141 14.14 7.31 -13.90
C PHE A 141 13.40 8.65 -13.91
N VAL A 142 13.14 9.24 -12.74
CA VAL A 142 12.64 10.62 -12.62
C VAL A 142 13.80 11.59 -12.39
N PHE A 143 13.58 12.89 -12.58
CA PHE A 143 14.68 13.84 -12.50
C PHE A 143 14.22 15.24 -12.12
N VAL A 144 15.14 15.99 -11.53
CA VAL A 144 15.02 17.43 -11.25
C VAL A 144 16.13 18.21 -11.96
N ARG A 145 16.08 19.55 -11.91
CA ARG A 145 17.16 20.38 -12.45
C ARG A 145 18.49 20.08 -11.73
N LYS A 146 19.58 20.25 -12.46
CA LYS A 146 20.93 20.16 -11.89
C LYS A 146 21.10 21.20 -10.77
N GLY A 147 21.81 20.80 -9.72
CA GLY A 147 22.22 21.67 -8.62
C GLY A 147 21.16 21.88 -7.54
N ILE A 148 19.99 21.24 -7.67
CA ILE A 148 18.97 21.21 -6.63
C ILE A 148 19.46 20.36 -5.46
N LYS A 149 19.40 20.93 -4.25
CA LYS A 149 19.81 20.31 -3.00
C LYS A 149 18.64 19.61 -2.32
N GLU A 150 17.54 20.32 -2.15
CA GLU A 150 16.36 19.81 -1.45
C GLU A 150 15.17 19.64 -2.39
N ILE A 151 14.45 18.55 -2.20
CA ILE A 151 13.19 18.29 -2.88
C ILE A 151 12.12 17.83 -1.89
N SER A 152 10.87 18.03 -2.25
CA SER A 152 9.72 17.30 -1.70
C SER A 152 9.21 16.34 -2.75
N ILE A 153 9.09 15.05 -2.41
CA ILE A 153 8.68 13.98 -3.33
C ILE A 153 7.59 13.10 -2.71
N ILE A 154 6.65 12.63 -3.54
CA ILE A 154 5.59 11.71 -3.12
C ILE A 154 5.21 10.76 -4.26
N TYR A 155 4.78 9.55 -3.90
CA TYR A 155 4.18 8.57 -4.79
C TYR A 155 2.68 8.39 -4.47
N THR A 156 1.84 8.24 -5.49
CA THR A 156 0.42 7.91 -5.35
C THR A 156 -0.03 6.85 -6.35
N ALA A 157 -0.97 6.00 -5.96
CA ALA A 157 -1.52 4.95 -6.83
C ALA A 157 -2.42 5.50 -7.95
N HIS A 158 -2.91 6.73 -7.80
CA HIS A 158 -3.76 7.43 -8.78
C HIS A 158 -3.21 8.81 -9.11
N GLU A 159 -3.72 9.40 -10.19
CA GLU A 159 -3.48 10.81 -10.51
C GLU A 159 -4.17 11.70 -9.47
N LEU A 160 -3.42 12.61 -8.87
CA LEU A 160 -3.92 13.61 -7.92
C LEU A 160 -4.91 14.56 -8.61
N HIS A 161 -5.93 15.00 -7.86
CA HIS A 161 -6.84 16.04 -8.30
C HIS A 161 -6.09 17.36 -8.55
N ALA A 162 -6.57 18.18 -9.50
CA ALA A 162 -5.95 19.45 -9.87
C ALA A 162 -5.73 20.38 -8.66
N ASN A 163 -6.73 20.52 -7.79
CA ASN A 163 -6.62 21.32 -6.56
C ASN A 163 -5.52 20.80 -5.61
N VAL A 164 -5.36 19.48 -5.51
CA VAL A 164 -4.31 18.89 -4.67
C VAL A 164 -2.93 19.20 -5.27
N ILE A 165 -2.78 19.05 -6.59
CA ILE A 165 -1.54 19.40 -7.29
C ILE A 165 -1.18 20.87 -7.08
N ASP A 166 -2.15 21.78 -7.24
CA ASP A 166 -1.93 23.22 -7.09
C ASP A 166 -1.60 23.59 -5.64
N ASN A 167 -2.25 22.96 -4.66
CA ASN A 167 -1.95 23.12 -3.23
C ASN A 167 -0.53 22.67 -2.90
N LEU A 168 -0.12 21.49 -3.36
CA LEU A 168 1.24 20.99 -3.17
C LEU A 168 2.27 21.89 -3.87
N ASN A 169 1.97 22.38 -5.07
CA ASN A 169 2.88 23.25 -5.81
C ASN A 169 3.09 24.61 -5.09
N SER A 170 2.02 25.19 -4.57
CA SER A 170 2.03 26.56 -4.02
C SER A 170 2.28 26.66 -2.51
N ASN A 171 1.93 25.65 -1.72
CA ASN A 171 1.93 25.74 -0.25
C ASN A 171 2.96 24.80 0.41
N VAL A 172 3.96 25.41 1.05
CA VAL A 172 5.04 24.69 1.78
C VAL A 172 4.50 23.84 2.93
N ASN A 173 3.45 24.30 3.63
CA ASN A 173 2.92 23.58 4.78
C ASN A 173 2.20 22.29 4.34
N GLU A 174 1.44 22.34 3.24
CA GLU A 174 0.83 21.14 2.65
C GLU A 174 1.91 20.13 2.25
N ARG A 175 3.01 20.60 1.65
CA ARG A 175 4.13 19.71 1.30
C ARG A 175 4.81 19.09 2.51
N LYS A 176 4.94 19.81 3.63
CA LYS A 176 5.49 19.25 4.88
C LYS A 176 4.58 18.17 5.49
N LEU A 177 3.28 18.25 5.25
CA LEU A 177 2.31 17.27 5.73
C LEU A 177 2.25 16.03 4.82
N ALA A 178 2.34 16.23 3.50
CA ALA A 178 2.05 15.18 2.53
C ALA A 178 3.28 14.55 1.85
N MET A 179 4.36 15.32 1.66
CA MET A 179 5.51 14.90 0.82
C MET A 179 6.76 14.63 1.67
N GLN A 180 7.54 13.62 1.26
CA GLN A 180 8.84 13.34 1.86
C GLN A 180 9.84 14.41 1.43
N ARG A 181 10.46 15.10 2.40
CA ARG A 181 11.56 16.03 2.11
C ARG A 181 12.86 15.24 2.03
N VAL A 182 13.65 15.47 0.99
CA VAL A 182 14.90 14.74 0.73
C VAL A 182 16.02 15.70 0.37
N ASP A 183 17.16 15.55 1.04
CA ASP A 183 18.43 16.16 0.65
C ASP A 183 19.15 15.27 -0.37
N LEU A 184 19.28 15.76 -1.60
CA LEU A 184 19.93 15.11 -2.74
C LEU A 184 21.47 15.17 -2.66
N LEU A 185 22.05 16.04 -1.84
CA LEU A 185 23.49 16.19 -1.67
C LEU A 185 24.02 15.46 -0.44
N ALA A 186 23.19 15.19 0.57
CA ALA A 186 23.60 14.46 1.77
C ALA A 186 24.21 13.09 1.45
N ASP A 187 25.33 12.74 2.07
CA ASP A 187 25.96 11.41 1.90
C ASP A 187 25.10 10.30 2.50
N SER A 188 24.36 10.60 3.57
CA SER A 188 23.37 9.74 4.22
C SER A 188 22.10 10.54 4.47
N HIS A 189 20.95 9.99 4.09
CA HIS A 189 19.63 10.55 4.31
C HIS A 189 18.65 9.43 4.66
N GLU A 190 17.63 9.72 5.46
CA GLU A 190 16.67 8.73 5.95
C GLU A 190 16.05 7.88 4.83
N HIS A 191 15.63 8.53 3.75
CA HIS A 191 14.97 7.88 2.62
C HIS A 191 15.81 7.85 1.33
N ALA A 192 17.09 8.21 1.36
CA ALA A 192 17.88 8.32 0.13
C ALA A 192 19.33 7.84 0.27
N VAL A 193 19.80 7.11 -0.75
CA VAL A 193 21.18 6.59 -0.86
C VAL A 193 21.73 6.84 -2.25
N LYS A 194 23.05 6.69 -2.43
CA LYS A 194 23.70 6.83 -3.75
C LYS A 194 23.22 5.72 -4.70
N ALA A 195 22.92 6.09 -5.94
CA ALA A 195 22.52 5.14 -6.98
C ALA A 195 23.75 4.53 -7.67
N ASN A 196 24.24 3.42 -7.12
CA ASN A 196 25.31 2.60 -7.70
C ASN A 196 24.86 1.13 -7.74
N ALA A 197 25.53 0.30 -8.55
CA ALA A 197 25.14 -1.09 -8.77
C ALA A 197 25.09 -1.91 -7.47
N ASP A 198 26.03 -1.67 -6.55
CA ASP A 198 26.09 -2.36 -5.26
C ASP A 198 24.86 -2.06 -4.40
N ASN A 199 24.48 -0.79 -4.30
CA ASN A 199 23.29 -0.37 -3.56
C ASN A 199 22.00 -0.88 -4.22
N PHE A 200 21.93 -0.92 -5.56
CA PHE A 200 20.80 -1.54 -6.27
C PHE A 200 20.63 -3.00 -5.87
N LYS A 201 21.71 -3.78 -5.93
CA LYS A 201 21.69 -5.21 -5.59
C LYS A 201 21.43 -5.48 -4.11
N LYS A 202 21.98 -4.68 -3.20
CA LYS A 202 21.78 -4.91 -1.76
C LYS A 202 20.39 -4.51 -1.30
N LEU A 203 19.89 -3.37 -1.80
CA LEU A 203 18.68 -2.76 -1.25
C LEU A 203 17.40 -3.26 -1.91
N ILE A 204 17.36 -3.36 -3.25
CA ILE A 204 16.11 -3.53 -3.99
C ILE A 204 15.93 -5.01 -4.34
N GLU A 205 14.84 -5.59 -3.85
CA GLU A 205 14.56 -7.03 -3.99
C GLU A 205 14.51 -7.50 -5.45
N ASP A 206 13.95 -6.68 -6.33
CA ASP A 206 13.84 -6.95 -7.77
C ASP A 206 15.21 -6.94 -8.49
N TYR A 207 16.26 -6.37 -7.91
CA TYR A 207 17.63 -6.37 -8.45
C TYR A 207 18.55 -7.41 -7.80
N LYS A 208 18.09 -8.09 -6.73
CA LYS A 208 18.81 -9.21 -6.13
C LYS A 208 18.74 -10.44 -7.02
N SER A 209 19.82 -11.22 -7.01
CA SER A 209 19.80 -12.57 -7.57
C SER A 209 18.78 -13.42 -6.80
N ARG A 210 18.19 -14.43 -7.45
CA ARG A 210 17.20 -15.30 -6.77
C ARG A 210 17.72 -15.97 -5.49
N GLN A 211 19.02 -16.17 -5.36
CA GLN A 211 19.64 -16.80 -4.18
C GLN A 211 19.77 -15.83 -3.00
N ASP A 212 19.91 -14.53 -3.31
CA ASP A 212 20.12 -13.47 -2.32
C ASP A 212 18.82 -12.76 -1.93
N ARG A 213 17.70 -13.10 -2.59
CA ARG A 213 16.38 -12.63 -2.22
C ARG A 213 16.02 -13.13 -0.84
N PHE A 214 15.45 -12.22 -0.05
CA PHE A 214 14.93 -12.52 1.28
C PHE A 214 13.84 -13.60 1.20
N LEU A 215 13.07 -13.58 0.11
CA LEU A 215 11.93 -14.48 -0.11
C LEU A 215 12.32 -15.58 -1.08
N ARG A 216 12.96 -16.62 -0.54
CA ARG A 216 13.42 -17.79 -1.29
C ARG A 216 12.25 -18.70 -1.64
N LEU A 217 12.25 -19.20 -2.88
CA LEU A 217 11.52 -20.43 -3.24
C LEU A 217 12.12 -21.58 -2.44
N LYS A 218 11.40 -22.12 -1.46
CA LYS A 218 11.56 -23.53 -1.15
C LYS A 218 10.72 -24.30 -2.16
N GLU A 219 11.37 -24.96 -3.11
CA GLU A 219 10.72 -25.97 -3.94
C GLU A 219 10.25 -27.09 -3.00
N SER A 220 8.95 -27.10 -2.70
CA SER A 220 8.29 -28.13 -1.91
C SER A 220 7.10 -28.65 -2.71
N GLU A 221 6.98 -29.97 -2.87
CA GLU A 221 5.82 -30.62 -3.50
C GLU A 221 4.53 -30.43 -2.67
N ASN A 222 4.66 -30.06 -1.38
CA ASN A 222 3.58 -29.72 -0.45
C ASN A 222 4.03 -28.53 0.42
N PRO A 223 3.91 -27.28 -0.05
CA PRO A 223 4.41 -26.12 0.69
C PRO A 223 3.67 -25.98 2.03
N ASP A 224 4.43 -25.92 3.12
CA ASP A 224 3.93 -25.54 4.44
C ASP A 224 3.58 -24.03 4.42
N ILE A 225 2.79 -23.54 5.39
CA ILE A 225 2.57 -22.09 5.61
C ILE A 225 3.91 -21.34 5.67
N LYS A 226 4.94 -22.01 6.19
CA LYS A 226 6.30 -21.51 6.33
C LYS A 226 7.11 -21.44 5.02
N ASP A 227 6.59 -21.99 3.92
CA ASP A 227 7.24 -22.04 2.61
C ASP A 227 6.66 -21.00 1.62
N LEU A 228 5.88 -20.03 2.12
CA LEU A 228 5.27 -18.95 1.35
C LEU A 228 6.31 -18.01 0.73
N ASN A 229 6.19 -17.75 -0.58
CA ASN A 229 6.98 -16.76 -1.32
C ASN A 229 6.18 -15.48 -1.63
N LEU A 230 6.84 -14.32 -1.63
CA LEU A 230 6.37 -13.03 -2.17
C LEU A 230 5.76 -13.14 -3.57
N ASP A 231 6.34 -13.93 -4.45
CA ASP A 231 5.86 -14.05 -5.83
C ASP A 231 4.55 -14.80 -5.93
N VAL A 232 4.31 -15.70 -4.96
CA VAL A 232 3.05 -16.42 -4.82
C VAL A 232 2.04 -15.54 -4.10
N LEU A 233 2.47 -14.61 -3.23
CA LEU A 233 1.60 -13.75 -2.42
C LEU A 233 1.32 -12.35 -2.97
N THR A 234 2.14 -11.80 -3.83
CA THR A 234 1.96 -10.46 -4.43
C THR A 234 1.61 -10.59 -5.92
N THR A 235 0.84 -9.65 -6.45
CA THR A 235 0.51 -9.59 -7.90
C THR A 235 1.69 -9.17 -8.77
N GLU A 236 2.78 -8.71 -8.18
CA GLU A 236 4.00 -8.30 -8.87
C GLU A 236 4.99 -9.46 -8.91
N SER A 237 5.07 -10.13 -10.06
CA SER A 237 6.07 -11.16 -10.28
C SER A 237 7.46 -10.58 -10.04
N SER A 238 8.33 -11.27 -9.30
CA SER A 238 9.72 -10.84 -9.17
C SER A 238 10.48 -11.18 -10.45
N TYR A 239 11.09 -10.15 -11.03
CA TYR A 239 11.97 -10.29 -12.20
C TYR A 239 13.38 -9.92 -11.77
N GLU A 240 14.39 -10.53 -12.37
CA GLU A 240 15.78 -10.16 -12.12
C GLU A 240 16.17 -9.05 -13.09
N LEU A 241 16.26 -7.82 -12.60
CA LEU A 241 16.72 -6.69 -13.42
C LEU A 241 18.24 -6.54 -13.32
N ALA A 242 18.87 -6.10 -14.41
CA ALA A 242 20.32 -5.89 -14.45
C ALA A 242 20.70 -4.56 -13.78
N ALA A 243 21.11 -4.62 -12.52
CA ALA A 243 21.50 -3.47 -11.69
C ALA A 243 22.59 -2.61 -12.35
N GLU A 244 23.55 -3.24 -13.03
CA GLU A 244 24.62 -2.56 -13.75
C GLU A 244 24.09 -1.71 -14.90
N GLN A 245 23.05 -2.19 -15.60
CA GLN A 245 22.49 -1.46 -16.73
C GLN A 245 21.78 -0.20 -16.28
N ILE A 246 21.00 -0.26 -15.19
CA ILE A 246 20.31 0.92 -14.66
C ILE A 246 21.30 1.91 -14.04
N ALA A 247 22.29 1.42 -13.28
CA ALA A 247 23.34 2.25 -12.72
C ALA A 247 24.15 2.96 -13.83
N ALA A 248 24.52 2.26 -14.90
CA ALA A 248 25.20 2.86 -16.03
C ALA A 248 24.33 3.88 -16.79
N LYS A 249 23.02 3.63 -16.94
CA LYS A 249 22.08 4.58 -17.54
C LYS A 249 21.98 5.87 -16.72
N LEU A 250 21.95 5.77 -15.40
CA LEU A 250 21.95 6.92 -14.49
C LEU A 250 23.28 7.67 -14.60
N GLN A 251 24.42 6.98 -14.45
CA GLN A 251 25.76 7.57 -14.49
C GLN A 251 26.05 8.34 -15.79
N ARG A 252 25.62 7.83 -16.94
CA ARG A 252 25.80 8.51 -18.25
C ARG A 252 25.13 9.88 -18.33
N LYS A 253 24.19 10.18 -17.44
CA LYS A 253 23.41 11.43 -17.44
C LYS A 253 23.90 12.43 -16.39
N ILE A 254 24.90 12.07 -15.61
CA ILE A 254 25.41 12.85 -14.49
C ILE A 254 26.78 13.45 -14.85
N PRO A 255 27.02 14.73 -14.55
CA PRO A 255 28.35 15.34 -14.63
C PRO A 255 29.36 14.72 -13.66
N TYR A 256 30.65 14.80 -13.98
CA TYR A 256 31.72 14.28 -13.12
C TYR A 256 31.65 14.88 -11.70
N GLY A 257 31.54 14.03 -10.68
CA GLY A 257 31.50 14.42 -9.26
C GLY A 257 30.10 14.50 -8.61
N GLU A 258 29.02 14.45 -9.40
CA GLU A 258 27.65 14.38 -8.87
C GLU A 258 27.18 12.91 -8.78
N THR A 259 26.21 12.62 -7.91
CA THR A 259 25.67 11.27 -7.72
C THR A 259 24.15 11.26 -7.81
N ALA A 260 23.61 10.35 -8.63
CA ALA A 260 22.18 10.05 -8.65
C ALA A 260 21.77 9.40 -7.33
N ARG A 261 20.48 9.48 -7.02
CA ARG A 261 19.93 8.97 -5.76
C ARG A 261 18.90 7.88 -5.99
N ILE A 262 18.96 6.83 -5.20
CA ILE A 262 17.83 5.93 -4.97
C ILE A 262 17.02 6.57 -3.84
N ILE A 263 15.72 6.78 -4.04
CA ILE A 263 14.84 7.34 -3.01
C ILE A 263 13.70 6.35 -2.77
N ALA A 264 13.53 5.91 -1.52
CA ALA A 264 12.41 5.07 -1.12
C ALA A 264 11.21 5.91 -0.69
N LEU A 265 10.11 5.71 -1.38
CA LEU A 265 8.86 6.43 -1.18
C LEU A 265 7.92 5.62 -0.28
N HIS A 266 7.21 6.32 0.60
CA HIS A 266 6.15 5.70 1.39
C HIS A 266 4.99 5.27 0.49
N ASP A 267 4.46 4.08 0.77
CA ASP A 267 3.33 3.50 0.08
C ASP A 267 2.33 2.89 1.08
N PRO A 268 1.61 3.73 1.87
CA PRO A 268 0.70 3.24 2.91
C PRO A 268 -0.46 2.42 2.36
N VAL A 269 -0.93 2.76 1.16
CA VAL A 269 -1.95 1.98 0.45
C VAL A 269 -1.38 0.62 0.05
N GLY A 270 -0.12 0.59 -0.41
CA GLY A 270 0.59 -0.64 -0.76
C GLY A 270 0.76 -1.60 0.37
N ARG A 271 1.22 -1.08 1.49
CA ARG A 271 1.32 -1.84 2.73
C ARG A 271 -0.01 -2.54 3.09
N GLN A 272 -1.13 -1.83 3.03
CA GLN A 272 -2.42 -2.44 3.38
C GLN A 272 -2.89 -3.48 2.35
N ILE A 273 -2.66 -3.23 1.07
CA ILE A 273 -2.96 -4.20 0.01
C ILE A 273 -2.11 -5.46 0.22
N GLU A 274 -0.82 -5.32 0.51
CA GLU A 274 0.09 -6.45 0.72
C GLU A 274 -0.33 -7.32 1.92
N ILE A 275 -0.71 -6.71 3.05
CA ILE A 275 -1.23 -7.43 4.22
C ILE A 275 -2.55 -8.13 3.86
N ALA A 276 -3.47 -7.43 3.17
CA ALA A 276 -4.76 -7.99 2.78
C ALA A 276 -4.63 -9.14 1.78
N GLU A 277 -3.71 -9.06 0.81
CA GLU A 277 -3.43 -10.11 -0.17
C GLU A 277 -2.84 -11.36 0.51
N ALA A 278 -1.88 -11.18 1.41
CA ALA A 278 -1.30 -12.28 2.19
C ALA A 278 -2.39 -12.98 3.02
N HIS A 279 -3.26 -12.21 3.66
CA HIS A 279 -4.41 -12.72 4.40
C HIS A 279 -5.40 -13.48 3.50
N ALA A 280 -5.74 -12.94 2.33
CA ALA A 280 -6.65 -13.59 1.40
C ALA A 280 -6.14 -14.96 0.94
N LYS A 281 -4.84 -15.06 0.65
CA LYS A 281 -4.21 -16.30 0.21
C LYS A 281 -4.14 -17.33 1.34
N LEU A 282 -3.85 -16.91 2.56
CA LEU A 282 -3.94 -17.76 3.75
C LEU A 282 -5.37 -18.31 3.93
N SER A 283 -6.40 -17.49 3.72
CA SER A 283 -7.81 -17.91 3.77
C SER A 283 -8.17 -18.90 2.64
N ILE A 284 -7.60 -18.75 1.45
CA ILE A 284 -7.78 -19.72 0.35
C ILE A 284 -7.13 -21.06 0.72
N TRP A 285 -5.96 -21.04 1.34
CA TRP A 285 -5.25 -22.24 1.76
C TRP A 285 -5.99 -22.99 2.86
N GLU A 286 -6.45 -22.29 3.89
CA GLU A 286 -7.31 -22.87 4.93
C GLU A 286 -8.53 -23.55 4.31
N LYS A 287 -9.18 -22.91 3.31
CA LYS A 287 -10.33 -23.49 2.60
C LYS A 287 -9.96 -24.74 1.81
N ASN A 288 -8.82 -24.75 1.12
CA ASN A 288 -8.36 -25.91 0.36
C ASN A 288 -7.97 -27.08 1.29
N PHE A 289 -7.26 -26.77 2.38
CA PHE A 289 -6.95 -27.73 3.43
C PHE A 289 -8.24 -28.31 4.04
N SER A 290 -9.21 -27.43 4.31
CA SER A 290 -10.53 -27.83 4.82
C SER A 290 -11.28 -28.74 3.87
N ALA A 291 -11.33 -28.39 2.59
CA ALA A 291 -12.01 -29.21 1.59
C ALA A 291 -11.39 -30.61 1.47
N SER A 292 -10.07 -30.72 1.65
CA SER A 292 -9.34 -31.98 1.57
C SER A 292 -9.49 -32.85 2.83
N ASN A 293 -9.71 -32.22 3.99
CA ASN A 293 -9.70 -32.89 5.30
C ASN A 293 -11.03 -32.82 6.06
N ILE A 294 -12.12 -32.33 5.45
CA ILE A 294 -13.40 -32.10 6.14
C ILE A 294 -13.96 -33.36 6.80
N TYR A 295 -13.91 -34.51 6.12
CA TYR A 295 -14.42 -35.76 6.64
C TYR A 295 -13.60 -36.28 7.82
N PRO A 296 -12.28 -36.53 7.70
CA PRO A 296 -11.49 -37.03 8.82
C PRO A 296 -11.44 -36.03 9.99
N TYR A 297 -11.44 -34.73 9.73
CA TYR A 297 -11.51 -33.71 10.80
C TYR A 297 -12.84 -33.76 11.56
N THR A 298 -13.97 -33.81 10.84
CA THR A 298 -15.32 -33.83 11.45
C THR A 298 -15.51 -35.08 12.31
N ILE A 299 -15.14 -36.25 11.79
CA ILE A 299 -15.26 -37.51 12.54
C ILE A 299 -14.38 -37.49 13.79
N GLY A 300 -13.13 -37.03 13.67
CA GLY A 300 -12.26 -36.96 14.84
C GLY A 300 -12.71 -35.92 15.87
N SER A 301 -13.34 -34.82 15.45
CA SER A 301 -13.97 -33.86 16.38
C SER A 301 -15.10 -34.51 17.17
N ILE A 302 -15.95 -35.29 16.50
CA ILE A 302 -17.04 -36.03 17.16
C ILE A 302 -16.46 -37.04 18.16
N VAL A 303 -15.42 -37.79 17.78
CA VAL A 303 -14.74 -38.73 18.69
C VAL A 303 -14.20 -38.02 19.93
N ASN A 304 -13.58 -36.85 19.76
CA ASN A 304 -13.09 -36.05 20.89
C ASN A 304 -14.20 -35.50 21.77
N ASP A 305 -15.34 -35.10 21.19
CA ASP A 305 -16.48 -34.64 21.98
C ASP A 305 -17.14 -35.79 22.74
N LEU A 306 -17.21 -36.99 22.14
CA LEU A 306 -17.66 -38.20 22.82
C LEU A 306 -16.72 -38.60 23.96
N ASN A 307 -15.41 -38.41 23.81
CA ASN A 307 -14.43 -38.67 24.87
C ASN A 307 -14.61 -37.78 26.11
N LYS A 308 -15.33 -36.65 25.98
CA LYS A 308 -15.64 -35.75 27.10
C LYS A 308 -16.87 -36.18 27.90
N THR A 309 -17.55 -37.27 27.53
CA THR A 309 -18.75 -37.76 28.23
C THR A 309 -18.43 -38.25 29.64
N ASP A 310 -19.39 -38.12 30.56
CA ASP A 310 -19.31 -38.69 31.92
C ASP A 310 -19.90 -40.11 32.01
N ASP A 311 -20.44 -40.63 30.91
CA ASP A 311 -21.01 -41.97 30.81
C ASP A 311 -19.90 -43.04 30.75
N VAL A 312 -19.88 -43.92 31.76
CA VAL A 312 -18.86 -44.96 31.95
C VAL A 312 -18.93 -46.02 30.86
N ASP A 313 -20.14 -46.44 30.46
CA ASP A 313 -20.34 -47.48 29.45
C ASP A 313 -19.89 -46.97 28.08
N MET A 314 -20.15 -45.70 27.78
CA MET A 314 -19.67 -45.04 26.57
C MET A 314 -18.14 -44.91 26.53
N ARG A 315 -17.48 -44.61 27.66
CA ARG A 315 -16.00 -44.53 27.70
C ARG A 315 -15.36 -45.89 27.43
N GLU A 316 -15.90 -46.96 28.03
CA GLU A 316 -15.39 -48.33 27.81
C GLU A 316 -15.49 -48.72 26.33
N ILE A 317 -16.63 -48.42 25.68
CA ILE A 317 -16.81 -48.66 24.24
C ILE A 317 -15.81 -47.86 23.40
N LEU A 318 -15.56 -46.60 23.75
CA LEU A 318 -14.62 -45.74 23.02
C LEU A 318 -13.18 -46.23 23.16
N ASP A 319 -12.76 -46.64 24.37
CA ASP A 319 -11.42 -47.16 24.63
C ASP A 319 -11.14 -48.47 23.89
N GLU A 320 -12.15 -49.31 23.70
CA GLU A 320 -12.03 -50.54 22.90
C GLU A 320 -12.06 -50.27 21.38
N SER A 321 -12.77 -49.23 20.95
CA SER A 321 -13.05 -48.98 19.53
C SER A 321 -12.06 -48.04 18.84
N ILE A 322 -11.40 -47.16 19.61
CA ILE A 322 -10.54 -46.10 19.07
C ILE A 322 -9.08 -46.38 19.44
N ALA A 323 -8.22 -46.43 18.42
CA ALA A 323 -6.78 -46.41 18.62
C ALA A 323 -6.34 -44.97 18.97
N TRP A 324 -6.43 -44.62 20.26
CA TRP A 324 -6.17 -43.26 20.75
C TRP A 324 -4.78 -42.72 20.37
N ASP A 325 -3.76 -43.58 20.35
CA ASP A 325 -2.40 -43.23 19.91
C ASP A 325 -2.36 -42.73 18.46
N LYS A 326 -3.12 -43.37 17.56
CA LYS A 326 -3.20 -42.99 16.14
C LYS A 326 -4.13 -41.81 15.92
N HIS A 327 -5.21 -41.74 16.69
CA HIS A 327 -6.15 -40.62 16.65
C HIS A 327 -5.46 -39.33 17.08
N GLU A 328 -4.80 -39.33 18.25
CA GLU A 328 -4.03 -38.19 18.74
C GLU A 328 -2.95 -37.76 17.75
N LYS A 329 -2.25 -38.72 17.12
CA LYS A 329 -1.25 -38.39 16.10
C LYS A 329 -1.88 -37.73 14.87
N HIS A 330 -2.74 -38.44 14.15
CA HIS A 330 -3.19 -37.99 12.83
C HIS A 330 -4.24 -36.88 12.90
N TRP A 331 -5.20 -36.99 13.82
CA TRP A 331 -6.18 -35.93 14.02
C TRP A 331 -5.58 -34.75 14.76
N GLY A 332 -4.70 -34.98 15.74
CA GLY A 332 -3.99 -33.91 16.44
C GLY A 332 -3.12 -33.07 15.50
N GLU A 333 -2.36 -33.70 14.60
CA GLU A 333 -1.58 -33.00 13.56
C GLU A 333 -2.50 -32.13 12.66
N MET A 334 -3.65 -32.65 12.24
CA MET A 334 -4.61 -31.86 11.45
C MET A 334 -5.19 -30.70 12.26
N ASN A 335 -5.58 -30.93 13.51
CA ASN A 335 -6.14 -29.91 14.39
C ASN A 335 -5.12 -28.79 14.66
N GLU A 336 -3.86 -29.15 14.90
CA GLU A 336 -2.78 -28.18 15.04
C GLU A 336 -2.64 -27.29 13.81
N GLN A 337 -2.72 -27.85 12.59
CA GLN A 337 -2.68 -27.05 11.36
C GLN A 337 -3.88 -26.09 11.25
N TYR A 338 -5.09 -26.51 11.63
CA TYR A 338 -6.24 -25.61 11.70
C TYR A 338 -6.03 -24.46 12.69
N ASP A 339 -5.47 -24.75 13.87
CA ASP A 339 -5.16 -23.75 14.88
C ASP A 339 -4.09 -22.77 14.37
N GLN A 340 -3.07 -23.26 13.65
CA GLN A 340 -2.04 -22.43 13.02
C GLN A 340 -2.62 -21.47 11.96
N PHE A 341 -3.53 -21.95 11.09
CA PHE A 341 -4.21 -21.08 10.12
C PHE A 341 -4.94 -19.93 10.84
N LYS A 342 -5.72 -20.27 11.87
CA LYS A 342 -6.50 -19.28 12.63
C LYS A 342 -5.59 -18.28 13.35
N GLN A 343 -4.57 -18.76 14.07
CA GLN A 343 -3.62 -17.90 14.77
C GLN A 343 -2.95 -16.93 13.79
N ARG A 344 -2.54 -17.43 12.63
CA ARG A 344 -1.89 -16.60 11.61
C ARG A 344 -2.83 -15.58 10.99
N GLN A 345 -4.09 -15.95 10.75
CA GLN A 345 -5.13 -15.00 10.30
C GLN A 345 -5.37 -13.91 11.34
N GLU A 346 -5.42 -14.24 12.63
CA GLU A 346 -5.56 -13.28 13.73
C GLU A 346 -4.37 -12.31 13.78
N GLN A 347 -3.14 -12.82 13.64
CA GLN A 347 -1.93 -12.00 13.57
C GLN A 347 -1.97 -10.99 12.41
N TYR A 348 -2.32 -11.43 11.19
CA TYR A 348 -2.44 -10.52 10.04
C TYR A 348 -3.56 -9.49 10.21
N SER A 349 -4.67 -9.92 10.81
CA SER A 349 -5.83 -9.05 11.05
C SER A 349 -5.53 -7.97 12.10
N ALA A 350 -4.79 -8.31 13.16
CA ALA A 350 -4.31 -7.37 14.16
C ALA A 350 -3.34 -6.36 13.54
N LEU A 351 -2.38 -6.83 12.74
CA LEU A 351 -1.42 -5.96 12.06
C LEU A 351 -2.09 -4.99 11.08
N TYR A 352 -3.09 -5.47 10.33
CA TYR A 352 -3.91 -4.65 9.45
C TYR A 352 -4.66 -3.56 10.23
N LEU A 353 -5.28 -3.93 11.36
CA LEU A 353 -5.99 -3.04 12.28
C LEU A 353 -5.07 -1.94 12.81
N ASP A 354 -3.86 -2.28 13.26
CA ASP A 354 -2.93 -1.31 13.86
C ASP A 354 -2.54 -0.21 12.86
N PHE A 355 -2.25 -0.58 11.60
CA PHE A 355 -1.97 0.40 10.55
C PHE A 355 -3.20 1.20 10.10
N MET A 356 -4.42 0.73 10.39
CA MET A 356 -5.67 1.46 10.10
C MET A 356 -6.05 2.44 11.21
N CYS A 357 -5.75 2.12 12.48
CA CYS A 357 -6.28 2.80 13.67
C CYS A 357 -5.23 3.51 14.55
N GLY A 358 -3.94 3.45 14.24
CA GLY A 358 -2.87 3.93 15.13
C GLY A 358 -1.98 5.04 14.57
N SER A 359 -2.14 5.45 13.32
CA SER A 359 -1.18 6.37 12.71
C SER A 359 -1.58 7.83 12.92
N GLU A 360 -0.71 8.58 13.61
CA GLU A 360 -0.74 10.04 13.60
C GLU A 360 -0.72 10.57 12.15
N LEU A 361 -1.11 11.83 11.98
CA LEU A 361 -1.12 12.46 10.68
C LEU A 361 0.31 12.86 10.24
N THR A 362 1.11 11.85 9.92
CA THR A 362 2.50 11.96 9.51
C THR A 362 2.68 11.63 8.04
N VAL A 363 3.79 12.10 7.45
CA VAL A 363 4.17 11.74 6.09
C VAL A 363 4.30 10.21 6.00
N GLY A 364 3.65 9.62 5.00
CA GLY A 364 3.63 8.17 4.81
C GLY A 364 2.54 7.42 5.57
N SER A 365 1.74 8.10 6.41
CA SER A 365 0.61 7.47 7.07
C SER A 365 -0.62 7.33 6.16
N LEU A 366 -1.47 6.35 6.46
CA LEU A 366 -2.66 6.09 5.66
C LEU A 366 -3.74 7.16 5.89
N SER A 367 -3.86 7.66 7.11
CA SER A 367 -4.72 8.78 7.49
C SER A 367 -4.35 10.04 6.70
N MET A 368 -3.05 10.37 6.60
CA MET A 368 -2.56 11.46 5.77
C MET A 368 -2.91 11.24 4.30
N TYR A 369 -2.67 10.03 3.77
CA TYR A 369 -2.95 9.70 2.36
C TYR A 369 -4.40 10.01 1.99
N PHE A 370 -5.37 9.52 2.76
CA PHE A 370 -6.78 9.79 2.46
C PHE A 370 -7.18 11.25 2.68
N GLN A 371 -6.62 11.92 3.69
CA GLN A 371 -6.99 13.30 3.99
C GLN A 371 -6.47 14.29 2.94
N GLN A 372 -5.23 14.09 2.45
CA GLN A 372 -4.51 15.11 1.68
C GLN A 372 -4.43 14.83 0.18
N LEU A 373 -4.56 13.57 -0.25
CA LEU A 373 -4.24 13.17 -1.63
C LEU A 373 -5.46 12.94 -2.52
N PHE A 374 -6.66 13.23 -2.01
CA PHE A 374 -7.91 13.21 -2.77
C PHE A 374 -8.56 14.59 -2.82
N GLY A 375 -9.23 14.90 -3.91
CA GLY A 375 -10.00 16.13 -4.06
C GLY A 375 -11.30 16.05 -3.27
N SER A 376 -11.32 16.60 -2.04
CA SER A 376 -12.55 16.61 -1.23
C SER A 376 -13.57 17.69 -1.65
N GLU A 377 -13.19 18.59 -2.55
CA GLU A 377 -14.01 19.69 -3.06
C GLU A 377 -13.94 19.68 -4.60
N PRO A 378 -14.68 18.78 -5.27
CA PRO A 378 -14.66 18.66 -6.72
C PRO A 378 -15.28 19.90 -7.40
N LEU A 379 -14.73 20.28 -8.56
CA LEU A 379 -15.11 21.51 -9.28
C LEU A 379 -16.27 21.30 -10.27
N SER A 380 -16.55 20.05 -10.63
CA SER A 380 -17.59 19.66 -11.58
C SER A 380 -18.15 18.28 -11.26
N ALA A 381 -19.27 17.90 -11.88
CA ALA A 381 -19.84 16.56 -11.73
C ALA A 381 -18.89 15.47 -12.25
N ASP A 382 -18.17 15.73 -13.34
CA ASP A 382 -17.17 14.82 -13.90
C ASP A 382 -16.00 14.61 -12.92
N ASP A 383 -15.57 15.69 -12.23
CA ASP A 383 -14.54 15.60 -11.19
C ASP A 383 -15.03 14.82 -9.97
N THR A 384 -16.27 15.05 -9.55
CA THR A 384 -16.91 14.28 -8.46
C THR A 384 -16.90 12.79 -8.79
N GLU A 385 -17.30 12.44 -10.02
CA GLU A 385 -17.34 11.06 -10.46
C GLU A 385 -15.94 10.44 -10.48
N ALA A 386 -14.96 11.14 -11.06
CA ALA A 386 -13.57 10.67 -11.16
C ALA A 386 -12.94 10.45 -9.78
N GLU A 387 -13.11 11.38 -8.84
CA GLU A 387 -12.57 11.24 -7.48
C GLU A 387 -13.26 10.11 -6.71
N LEU A 388 -14.58 9.95 -6.86
CA LEU A 388 -15.31 8.84 -6.25
C LEU A 388 -14.79 7.48 -6.75
N ILE A 389 -14.60 7.34 -8.07
CA ILE A 389 -14.05 6.12 -8.68
C ILE A 389 -12.66 5.80 -8.12
N LYS A 390 -11.76 6.79 -8.05
CA LYS A 390 -10.40 6.60 -7.52
C LYS A 390 -10.45 6.08 -6.09
N LEU A 391 -11.26 6.71 -5.24
CA LEU A 391 -11.32 6.44 -3.82
C LEU A 391 -12.06 5.13 -3.50
N CYS A 392 -13.07 4.76 -4.29
CA CYS A 392 -13.68 3.43 -4.25
C CYS A 392 -12.71 2.35 -4.71
N SER A 393 -11.96 2.56 -5.79
CA SER A 393 -11.00 1.58 -6.32
C SER A 393 -9.87 1.30 -5.32
N VAL A 394 -9.24 2.35 -4.79
CA VAL A 394 -8.20 2.21 -3.75
C VAL A 394 -8.75 1.49 -2.51
N GLY A 395 -9.96 1.85 -2.07
CA GLY A 395 -10.58 1.18 -0.93
C GLY A 395 -10.91 -0.30 -1.18
N ALA A 396 -11.37 -0.63 -2.38
CA ALA A 396 -11.70 -2.00 -2.74
C ALA A 396 -10.44 -2.89 -2.69
N ASP A 397 -9.35 -2.42 -3.28
CA ASP A 397 -8.08 -3.17 -3.31
C ASP A 397 -7.54 -3.42 -1.90
N MET A 398 -7.72 -2.48 -0.98
CA MET A 398 -7.30 -2.64 0.42
C MET A 398 -8.20 -3.59 1.23
N PHE A 399 -9.53 -3.49 1.07
CA PHE A 399 -10.46 -4.19 1.97
C PHE A 399 -10.84 -5.60 1.51
N MET A 400 -10.84 -5.89 0.21
CA MET A 400 -11.33 -7.19 -0.28
C MET A 400 -10.57 -8.38 0.29
N GLY A 401 -9.24 -8.25 0.48
CA GLY A 401 -8.43 -9.34 0.98
C GLY A 401 -8.66 -9.66 2.46
N ILE A 402 -8.78 -8.63 3.30
CA ILE A 402 -8.92 -8.81 4.75
C ILE A 402 -10.28 -9.40 5.15
N VAL A 403 -11.36 -9.11 4.41
CA VAL A 403 -12.70 -9.63 4.74
C VAL A 403 -12.93 -11.10 4.32
N SER A 404 -11.88 -11.80 3.87
CA SER A 404 -11.96 -13.17 3.37
C SER A 404 -12.07 -14.26 4.46
N SER A 405 -11.77 -13.93 5.72
CA SER A 405 -11.84 -14.81 6.89
C SER A 405 -12.69 -14.22 8.02
N ALA A 406 -12.99 -15.03 9.05
CA ALA A 406 -13.68 -14.55 10.25
C ALA A 406 -12.81 -13.58 11.09
N PRO A 407 -11.52 -13.85 11.39
CA PRO A 407 -10.64 -12.89 12.06
C PRO A 407 -10.53 -11.55 11.34
N GLY A 408 -10.40 -11.55 10.02
CA GLY A 408 -10.27 -10.32 9.25
C GLY A 408 -11.55 -9.50 9.18
N LYS A 409 -12.72 -10.17 9.10
CA LYS A 409 -14.03 -9.53 9.30
C LYS A 409 -14.16 -8.91 10.69
N ALA A 410 -13.67 -9.57 11.74
CA ALA A 410 -13.68 -9.03 13.10
C ALA A 410 -12.79 -7.79 13.23
N ALA A 411 -11.58 -7.79 12.64
CA ALA A 411 -10.71 -6.61 12.61
C ALA A 411 -11.37 -5.43 11.88
N MET A 412 -12.03 -5.68 10.75
CA MET A 412 -12.77 -4.61 10.04
C MET A 412 -13.93 -4.07 10.87
N LYS A 413 -14.63 -4.91 11.63
CA LYS A 413 -15.65 -4.46 12.60
C LYS A 413 -15.04 -3.56 13.68
N SER A 414 -13.87 -3.93 14.20
CA SER A 414 -13.13 -3.11 15.17
C SER A 414 -12.73 -1.76 14.59
N ILE A 415 -12.20 -1.71 13.36
CA ILE A 415 -11.85 -0.46 12.68
C ILE A 415 -13.09 0.45 12.54
N ILE A 416 -14.22 -0.09 12.10
CA ILE A 416 -15.46 0.69 11.94
C ILE A 416 -16.00 1.17 13.28
N THR A 417 -15.88 0.37 14.33
CA THR A 417 -16.33 0.74 15.67
C THR A 417 -15.44 1.82 16.27
N ASP A 418 -14.13 1.68 16.10
CA ASP A 418 -13.11 2.64 16.56
C ASP A 418 -13.26 4.02 15.89
N ALA A 419 -13.73 4.06 14.63
CA ALA A 419 -14.00 5.31 13.90
C ALA A 419 -14.95 6.27 14.64
N VAL A 420 -15.78 5.77 15.57
CA VAL A 420 -16.67 6.59 16.40
C VAL A 420 -15.90 7.48 17.37
N ASP A 421 -14.89 6.90 18.03
CA ASP A 421 -14.19 7.53 19.14
C ASP A 421 -12.85 8.14 18.69
N ASN A 422 -12.20 7.55 17.68
CA ASN A 422 -10.86 7.92 17.20
C ASN A 422 -10.82 8.39 15.74
N ARG A 423 -11.85 9.14 15.31
CA ARG A 423 -12.08 9.56 13.92
C ARG A 423 -10.84 10.13 13.19
N ASN A 424 -10.03 10.95 13.86
CA ASN A 424 -8.88 11.62 13.24
C ASN A 424 -7.65 10.72 13.04
N ASN A 425 -7.59 9.57 13.72
CA ASN A 425 -6.50 8.60 13.62
C ASN A 425 -6.93 7.30 12.93
N ASN A 426 -8.18 7.26 12.44
CA ASN A 426 -8.78 6.11 11.80
C ASN A 426 -8.90 6.36 10.29
N ALA A 427 -8.07 5.67 9.51
CA ALA A 427 -8.00 5.87 8.07
C ALA A 427 -9.32 5.54 7.35
N TYR A 428 -10.10 4.59 7.86
CA TYR A 428 -11.42 4.28 7.33
C TYR A 428 -12.39 5.47 7.53
N ALA A 429 -12.40 6.06 8.72
CA ALA A 429 -13.25 7.20 9.04
C ALA A 429 -12.91 8.41 8.15
N ILE A 430 -11.62 8.72 8.00
CA ILE A 430 -11.14 9.81 7.14
C ILE A 430 -11.55 9.56 5.68
N LYS A 431 -11.37 8.34 5.18
CA LYS A 431 -11.81 7.96 3.83
C LYS A 431 -13.31 8.19 3.64
N MET A 432 -14.13 7.78 4.61
CA MET A 432 -15.58 8.00 4.55
C MET A 432 -15.95 9.48 4.59
N ASP A 433 -15.26 10.27 5.39
CA ASP A 433 -15.46 11.72 5.41
C ASP A 433 -15.19 12.37 4.06
N VAL A 434 -14.18 11.89 3.33
CA VAL A 434 -13.89 12.34 1.96
C VAL A 434 -15.00 11.91 1.00
N ILE A 435 -15.50 10.66 1.08
CA ILE A 435 -16.66 10.20 0.28
C ILE A 435 -17.87 11.09 0.51
N VAL A 436 -18.22 11.35 1.78
CA VAL A 436 -19.38 12.17 2.14
C VAL A 436 -19.24 13.59 1.57
N LYS A 437 -18.05 14.19 1.65
CA LYS A 437 -17.80 15.51 1.06
C LYS A 437 -17.95 15.52 -0.46
N ILE A 438 -17.41 14.51 -1.15
CA ILE A 438 -17.52 14.34 -2.60
C ILE A 438 -19.00 14.19 -3.02
N LEU A 439 -19.77 13.37 -2.30
CA LEU A 439 -21.18 13.10 -2.60
C LEU A 439 -22.13 14.24 -2.19
N ALA A 440 -21.70 15.16 -1.33
CA ALA A 440 -22.49 16.33 -0.95
C ALA A 440 -22.63 17.35 -2.10
N THR A 441 -21.89 17.20 -3.19
CA THR A 441 -21.99 18.06 -4.38
C THR A 441 -23.35 17.85 -5.09
N PRO A 442 -24.19 18.89 -5.22
CA PRO A 442 -25.52 18.75 -5.84
C PRO A 442 -25.45 18.41 -7.33
N GLY A 443 -26.40 17.57 -7.81
CA GLY A 443 -26.66 17.39 -9.24
C GLY A 443 -25.78 16.37 -9.95
N VAL A 444 -25.14 15.45 -9.23
CA VAL A 444 -24.28 14.41 -9.81
C VAL A 444 -25.12 13.19 -10.20
N GLU A 445 -25.24 12.94 -11.50
CA GLU A 445 -25.74 11.66 -12.03
C GLU A 445 -24.57 10.70 -12.20
N LEU A 446 -24.50 9.66 -11.37
CA LEU A 446 -23.41 8.68 -11.43
C LEU A 446 -23.52 7.82 -12.68
N SER A 447 -22.45 7.77 -13.49
CA SER A 447 -22.39 6.83 -14.60
C SER A 447 -22.44 5.36 -14.13
N THR A 448 -22.75 4.45 -15.05
CA THR A 448 -22.66 3.00 -14.79
C THR A 448 -21.27 2.57 -14.33
N TYR A 449 -20.21 3.27 -14.74
CA TYR A 449 -18.84 2.94 -14.33
C TYR A 449 -18.56 3.36 -12.88
N ALA A 450 -19.05 4.53 -12.47
CA ALA A 450 -19.00 4.96 -11.08
C ALA A 450 -19.79 4.00 -10.17
N VAL A 451 -21.00 3.62 -10.57
CA VAL A 451 -21.81 2.63 -9.85
C VAL A 451 -21.05 1.30 -9.68
N LYS A 452 -20.43 0.77 -10.74
CA LYS A 452 -19.60 -0.45 -10.64
C LYS A 452 -18.42 -0.31 -9.69
N SER A 453 -17.81 0.87 -9.62
CA SER A 453 -16.68 1.14 -8.72
C SER A 453 -17.14 1.16 -7.27
N VAL A 454 -18.30 1.76 -7.00
CA VAL A 454 -18.98 1.74 -5.70
C VAL A 454 -19.40 0.32 -5.33
N ASP A 455 -19.98 -0.45 -6.25
CA ASP A 455 -20.33 -1.86 -6.04
C ASP A 455 -19.10 -2.70 -5.69
N ARG A 456 -17.98 -2.50 -6.39
CA ARG A 456 -16.71 -3.19 -6.10
C ARG A 456 -16.21 -2.87 -4.69
N PHE A 457 -16.32 -1.61 -4.29
CA PHE A 457 -15.99 -1.18 -2.93
C PHE A 457 -16.88 -1.87 -1.88
N PHE A 458 -18.19 -1.99 -2.16
CA PHE A 458 -19.14 -2.67 -1.27
C PHE A 458 -19.14 -4.18 -1.36
N ALA A 459 -18.58 -4.81 -2.39
CA ALA A 459 -18.55 -6.26 -2.52
C ALA A 459 -17.88 -6.94 -1.30
N GLY A 460 -16.86 -6.29 -0.71
CA GLY A 460 -16.20 -6.76 0.51
C GLY A 460 -16.88 -6.31 1.81
N LEU A 461 -17.40 -5.09 1.86
CA LEU A 461 -17.92 -4.46 3.09
C LEU A 461 -19.43 -4.61 3.29
N GLY A 462 -20.20 -4.83 2.23
CA GLY A 462 -21.66 -4.80 2.26
C GLY A 462 -22.25 -5.88 3.17
N SER A 463 -21.66 -7.08 3.20
CA SER A 463 -22.07 -8.13 4.14
C SER A 463 -21.81 -7.75 5.60
N LEU A 464 -20.70 -7.06 5.88
CA LEU A 464 -20.36 -6.56 7.21
C LEU A 464 -21.30 -5.44 7.64
N TRP A 465 -21.61 -4.51 6.74
CA TRP A 465 -22.52 -3.41 7.02
C TRP A 465 -23.94 -3.90 7.21
N GLY A 466 -24.41 -4.83 6.37
CA GLY A 466 -25.71 -5.46 6.54
C GLY A 466 -25.83 -6.19 7.88
N GLU A 467 -24.77 -6.90 8.29
CA GLU A 467 -24.70 -7.53 9.60
C GLU A 467 -24.77 -6.46 10.73
N MET A 468 -23.97 -5.39 10.66
CA MET A 468 -23.99 -4.30 11.64
C MET A 468 -25.34 -3.57 11.72
N LEU A 469 -25.98 -3.30 10.58
CA LEU A 469 -27.30 -2.68 10.48
C LEU A 469 -28.37 -3.58 11.11
N SER A 470 -28.34 -4.89 10.80
CA SER A 470 -29.25 -5.85 11.43
C SER A 470 -29.08 -5.88 12.95
N TYR A 471 -27.84 -5.82 13.45
CA TYR A 471 -27.60 -5.75 14.90
C TYR A 471 -28.12 -4.48 15.53
N SER A 472 -28.09 -3.34 14.83
CA SER A 472 -28.69 -2.09 15.29
C SER A 472 -30.20 -2.23 15.44
N ASP A 473 -30.87 -2.67 14.37
CA ASP A 473 -32.33 -2.73 14.29
C ASP A 473 -32.90 -3.78 15.25
N TYR A 474 -32.18 -4.88 15.47
CA TYR A 474 -32.57 -5.98 16.36
C TYR A 474 -31.88 -5.95 17.73
N SER A 475 -31.10 -4.92 18.06
CA SER A 475 -30.34 -4.81 19.32
C SER A 475 -31.21 -4.95 20.58
N VAL A 476 -32.46 -4.49 20.51
CA VAL A 476 -33.43 -4.61 21.62
C VAL A 476 -33.89 -6.06 21.83
N GLU A 477 -33.97 -6.88 20.79
CA GLU A 477 -34.31 -8.31 20.89
C GLU A 477 -33.07 -9.17 21.20
N LEU A 478 -31.92 -8.86 20.60
CA LEU A 478 -30.65 -9.57 20.77
C LEU A 478 -29.93 -9.26 22.09
N SER A 479 -30.20 -8.12 22.73
CA SER A 479 -29.65 -7.80 24.08
C SER A 479 -30.11 -8.77 25.19
N LYS A 480 -31.10 -9.62 24.92
CA LYS A 480 -31.46 -10.76 25.78
C LYS A 480 -30.49 -11.95 25.66
N SER A 481 -29.73 -12.05 24.57
CA SER A 481 -28.59 -12.96 24.42
C SER A 481 -27.28 -12.17 24.59
N LYS A 482 -26.54 -12.41 25.68
CA LYS A 482 -25.37 -11.64 26.14
C LYS A 482 -24.11 -11.70 25.23
N ILE A 483 -24.21 -11.47 23.92
CA ILE A 483 -23.05 -11.49 23.03
C ILE A 483 -23.10 -10.29 22.08
N ASN A 484 -22.16 -9.36 22.28
CA ASN A 484 -21.80 -8.20 21.45
C ASN A 484 -22.62 -6.90 21.61
N LYS A 485 -21.95 -5.88 22.17
CA LYS A 485 -22.40 -4.48 22.22
C LYS A 485 -21.81 -3.74 21.01
N PHE A 486 -22.56 -3.61 19.92
CA PHE A 486 -22.25 -2.59 18.91
C PHE A 486 -22.70 -1.21 19.41
N ASN A 487 -21.89 -0.17 19.19
CA ASN A 487 -22.25 1.21 19.53
C ASN A 487 -23.18 1.77 18.45
N ALA A 488 -24.41 2.17 18.81
CA ALA A 488 -25.40 2.73 17.88
C ALA A 488 -24.89 3.96 17.08
N LYS A 489 -23.80 4.60 17.52
CA LYS A 489 -23.14 5.71 16.79
C LYS A 489 -22.24 5.26 15.64
N ALA A 490 -21.78 4.00 15.62
CA ALA A 490 -20.94 3.46 14.54
C ALA A 490 -21.69 3.38 13.21
N LEU A 491 -23.02 3.38 13.25
CA LEU A 491 -23.88 3.27 12.07
C LEU A 491 -23.83 4.48 11.13
N ILE A 492 -23.40 5.64 11.63
CA ILE A 492 -23.20 6.84 10.80
C ILE A 492 -22.10 6.62 9.75
N TYR A 493 -21.20 5.65 9.98
CA TYR A 493 -20.09 5.34 9.07
C TYR A 493 -20.35 4.11 8.19
N THR A 494 -21.56 3.55 8.23
CA THR A 494 -22.02 2.42 7.39
C THR A 494 -23.15 2.77 6.43
N VAL A 495 -23.73 3.97 6.53
CA VAL A 495 -24.87 4.43 5.72
C VAL A 495 -24.47 5.59 4.84
#